data_AF-A0AAI9V3H3-F1
#
_entry.id   AF-A0AAI9V3H3-F1
#
_cell.length_a   1.000
_cell.length_b   1.000
_cell.length_c   1.000
_cell.angle_alpha   90.00
_cell.angle_beta   90.00
_cell.angle_gamma   90.00
#
_symmetry.space_group_name_H-M   'P 1'
#
loop_
_entity.id
_entity.type
_entity.pdbx_description
1 polymer ?
#
loop_
_entity_poly.entity_id
_entity_poly.type
_entity_poly.pdbx_seq_one_letter_code
_entity_poly.pdbx_strand_id
1 'polypeptide(L)'
;MPPKKATAAAPSPLGEADANRVPAEKPAPKSHKRKSDAAADGDGDTGAAAPAPKKQATKKAADKKDPLPDLSEIQLPGDVEMKVPIFDTCDIVRTKIRAILEKEGVTKAAFLRAIVKAAYPAGSDHKIAPNLLTNFMNKKGPASGNTSSVFYAAYVFFEKLRVRDGKPKTKKREEMENEWPNGMDTEQQLDGWVTCLAGERPHIDKYGKTRFY
;
A
#
# COMPACT_ATOMS: atom_id res chain seq x y z
N MET A 1 -43.01 2.50 65.53
CA MET A 1 -44.20 2.31 64.65
C MET A 1 -43.85 2.81 63.25
N PRO A 2 -44.21 2.06 62.20
CA PRO A 2 -43.70 2.22 60.84
C PRO A 2 -44.51 3.27 60.05
N PRO A 3 -44.03 3.69 58.87
CA PRO A 3 -44.67 3.16 57.66
C PRO A 3 -43.65 2.83 56.56
N LYS A 4 -43.57 1.57 56.13
CA LYS A 4 -44.32 0.90 55.06
C LYS A 4 -43.47 0.80 53.78
N LYS A 5 -43.14 -0.47 53.47
CA LYS A 5 -42.53 -0.96 52.23
C LYS A 5 -43.23 -0.36 50.99
N ALA A 6 -42.45 0.10 50.02
CA ALA A 6 -42.90 0.24 48.65
C ALA A 6 -42.68 -1.09 47.94
N THR A 7 -43.79 -1.76 47.62
CA THR A 7 -43.86 -2.96 46.79
C THR A 7 -44.09 -2.53 45.33
N ALA A 8 -43.55 -3.33 44.41
CA ALA A 8 -43.53 -3.14 42.96
C ALA A 8 -44.91 -2.96 42.30
N ALA A 9 -44.92 -2.22 41.18
CA ALA A 9 -45.88 -2.39 40.10
C ALA A 9 -45.13 -2.33 38.76
N ALA A 10 -45.19 -3.43 38.02
CA ALA A 10 -44.71 -3.56 36.65
C ALA A 10 -45.67 -2.86 35.66
N PRO A 11 -45.19 -2.56 34.44
CA PRO A 11 -46.04 -2.65 33.26
C PRO A 11 -45.61 -3.83 32.36
N SER A 12 -46.58 -4.65 31.99
CA SER A 12 -46.56 -5.58 30.85
C SER A 12 -47.88 -5.37 30.09
N PRO A 13 -48.08 -5.87 28.85
CA PRO A 13 -47.19 -6.01 27.70
C PRO A 13 -47.81 -5.34 26.44
N LEU A 14 -46.98 -4.96 25.45
CA LEU A 14 -47.43 -4.70 24.07
C LEU A 14 -46.54 -5.63 23.22
N GLY A 15 -47.00 -6.75 22.68
CA GLY A 15 -48.10 -6.88 21.74
C GLY A 15 -47.48 -7.25 20.40
N GLU A 16 -47.47 -8.54 20.07
CA GLU A 16 -46.94 -9.12 18.83
C GLU A 16 -47.63 -8.54 17.59
N ALA A 17 -46.84 -8.24 16.56
CA ALA A 17 -47.32 -7.97 15.20
C ALA A 17 -46.45 -8.73 14.19
N ASP A 18 -46.93 -9.95 13.93
CA ASP A 18 -47.14 -10.63 12.66
C ASP A 18 -46.18 -10.44 11.46
N ALA A 19 -45.90 -11.58 10.85
CA ALA A 19 -44.99 -11.83 9.76
C ALA A 19 -45.65 -11.60 8.39
N ASN A 20 -45.30 -10.51 7.71
CA ASN A 20 -45.18 -10.55 6.25
C ASN A 20 -44.46 -9.31 5.68
N ARG A 21 -43.15 -9.42 5.40
CA ARG A 21 -42.50 -8.56 4.41
C ARG A 21 -41.33 -9.29 3.74
N VAL A 22 -41.53 -9.59 2.47
CA VAL A 22 -40.64 -10.33 1.57
C VAL A 22 -39.29 -9.59 1.35
N PRO A 23 -38.15 -10.29 1.19
CA PRO A 23 -36.82 -9.68 1.10
C PRO A 23 -36.50 -9.13 -0.30
N ALA A 24 -35.82 -7.98 -0.36
CA ALA A 24 -35.29 -7.41 -1.60
C ALA A 24 -33.93 -8.04 -1.98
N GLU A 25 -33.84 -8.53 -3.22
CA GLU A 25 -32.71 -9.20 -3.84
C GLU A 25 -31.65 -8.19 -4.38
N LYS A 26 -30.36 -8.47 -4.16
CA LYS A 26 -29.21 -7.72 -4.69
C LYS A 26 -28.82 -8.26 -6.08
N PRO A 27 -28.55 -7.41 -7.10
CA PRO A 27 -27.96 -7.90 -8.35
C PRO A 27 -26.42 -7.93 -8.30
N ALA A 28 -25.86 -9.03 -8.83
CA ALA A 28 -24.43 -9.29 -9.05
C ALA A 28 -23.97 -8.85 -10.48
N PRO A 29 -22.67 -8.63 -10.72
CA PRO A 29 -22.15 -8.03 -11.96
C PRO A 29 -21.98 -9.08 -13.08
N LYS A 30 -22.43 -8.75 -14.30
CA LYS A 30 -22.23 -9.59 -15.49
C LYS A 30 -21.12 -9.07 -16.39
N SER A 31 -20.21 -9.99 -16.69
CA SER A 31 -19.13 -9.96 -17.68
C SER A 31 -19.62 -9.74 -19.11
N HIS A 32 -18.91 -8.95 -19.92
CA HIS A 32 -18.98 -9.06 -21.39
C HIS A 32 -17.60 -9.37 -21.99
N LYS A 33 -17.56 -10.52 -22.64
CA LYS A 33 -16.45 -11.12 -23.39
C LYS A 33 -16.60 -10.75 -24.87
N ARG A 34 -15.45 -10.61 -25.54
CA ARG A 34 -15.19 -10.30 -26.96
C ARG A 34 -15.93 -11.17 -27.99
N LYS A 35 -16.16 -10.66 -29.22
CA LYS A 35 -16.03 -11.35 -30.54
C LYS A 35 -16.34 -10.32 -31.68
N SER A 36 -15.34 -9.79 -32.40
CA SER A 36 -14.75 -10.20 -33.71
C SER A 36 -15.67 -10.16 -34.95
N ASP A 37 -15.20 -9.41 -35.95
CA ASP A 37 -15.32 -9.49 -37.42
C ASP A 37 -16.59 -10.04 -38.09
N ALA A 38 -17.19 -9.23 -38.98
CA ALA A 38 -17.25 -9.48 -40.43
C ALA A 38 -18.09 -8.39 -41.15
N ALA A 39 -17.60 -7.99 -42.32
CA ALA A 39 -18.17 -6.98 -43.21
C ALA A 39 -19.45 -7.45 -43.93
N ALA A 40 -20.34 -6.51 -44.23
CA ALA A 40 -21.25 -6.58 -45.36
C ALA A 40 -21.61 -5.14 -45.79
N ASP A 41 -21.23 -4.82 -47.02
CA ASP A 41 -21.50 -3.59 -47.76
C ASP A 41 -23.00 -3.33 -47.97
N GLY A 42 -23.38 -2.05 -48.02
CA GLY A 42 -24.75 -1.61 -48.29
C GLY A 42 -24.89 -0.09 -48.25
N ASP A 43 -24.55 0.52 -49.39
CA ASP A 43 -24.56 1.94 -49.77
C ASP A 43 -25.91 2.67 -49.54
N GLY A 44 -25.85 4.00 -49.30
CA GLY A 44 -27.06 4.84 -49.10
C GLY A 44 -26.83 6.23 -48.49
N ASP A 45 -26.09 7.07 -49.21
CA ASP A 45 -26.02 8.56 -49.24
C ASP A 45 -26.97 9.40 -48.36
N THR A 46 -26.41 10.28 -47.50
CA THR A 46 -26.54 11.78 -47.52
C THR A 46 -26.10 12.44 -46.20
N GLY A 47 -25.31 13.54 -46.28
CA GLY A 47 -25.38 14.64 -45.30
C GLY A 47 -24.17 14.95 -44.40
N ALA A 48 -23.14 15.60 -44.98
CA ALA A 48 -22.27 16.65 -44.44
C ALA A 48 -22.07 16.86 -42.90
N ALA A 49 -20.83 16.68 -42.42
CA ALA A 49 -20.03 17.70 -41.69
C ALA A 49 -18.67 17.13 -41.21
N ALA A 50 -17.59 17.89 -41.42
CA ALA A 50 -16.19 17.51 -41.19
C ALA A 50 -15.81 17.17 -39.72
N PRO A 51 -14.91 16.21 -39.47
CA PRO A 51 -14.30 16.04 -38.14
C PRO A 51 -13.05 16.92 -37.98
N ALA A 52 -13.08 17.80 -36.98
CA ALA A 52 -11.93 18.61 -36.56
C ALA A 52 -10.76 17.72 -36.06
N PRO A 53 -9.49 18.00 -36.43
CA PRO A 53 -8.36 17.22 -35.96
C PRO A 53 -8.06 17.55 -34.49
N LYS A 54 -8.25 16.57 -33.60
CA LYS A 54 -7.78 16.67 -32.21
C LYS A 54 -6.26 16.77 -32.21
N LYS A 55 -5.77 17.98 -31.91
CA LYS A 55 -4.37 18.35 -31.71
C LYS A 55 -3.65 17.31 -30.85
N GLN A 56 -2.62 16.69 -31.43
CA GLN A 56 -1.58 15.98 -30.71
C GLN A 56 -0.90 16.95 -29.74
N ALA A 57 -1.04 16.70 -28.44
CA ALA A 57 -0.24 17.38 -27.43
C ALA A 57 1.21 16.87 -27.55
N THR A 58 2.05 17.71 -28.15
CA THR A 58 3.49 17.55 -28.23
C THR A 58 4.11 17.45 -26.83
N LYS A 59 4.86 16.38 -26.60
CA LYS A 59 5.68 16.16 -25.41
C LYS A 59 6.75 17.25 -25.35
N LYS A 60 6.60 18.23 -24.45
CA LYS A 60 7.75 19.00 -23.95
C LYS A 60 8.49 18.12 -22.96
N ALA A 61 9.54 17.45 -23.44
CA ALA A 61 10.61 16.95 -22.60
C ALA A 61 11.27 18.17 -21.95
N ALA A 62 10.89 18.45 -20.71
CA ALA A 62 11.63 19.38 -19.88
C ALA A 62 12.67 18.55 -19.12
N ASP A 63 13.94 18.87 -19.32
CA ASP A 63 15.05 18.60 -18.41
C ASP A 63 14.70 19.17 -17.02
N LYS A 64 13.84 18.47 -16.29
CA LYS A 64 13.66 18.69 -14.86
C LYS A 64 14.69 17.81 -14.19
N LYS A 65 15.79 18.41 -13.72
CA LYS A 65 16.62 17.78 -12.69
C LYS A 65 15.66 17.25 -11.62
N ASP A 66 15.62 15.94 -11.45
CA ASP A 66 14.71 15.34 -10.47
C ASP A 66 15.06 15.95 -9.09
N PRO A 67 14.06 16.36 -8.29
CA PRO A 67 14.29 17.05 -7.01
C PRO A 67 14.89 16.13 -5.95
N LEU A 68 14.97 14.83 -6.23
CA LEU A 68 15.58 13.84 -5.37
C LEU A 68 17.01 13.56 -5.84
N PRO A 69 17.94 13.33 -4.90
CA PRO A 69 19.31 13.00 -5.26
C PRO A 69 19.39 11.67 -5.99
N ASP A 70 20.31 11.61 -6.94
CA ASP A 70 20.67 10.37 -7.61
C ASP A 70 21.51 9.50 -6.65
N LEU A 71 21.03 8.29 -6.36
CA LEU A 71 21.66 7.37 -5.41
C LEU A 71 22.11 6.06 -6.08
N SER A 72 22.05 5.98 -7.42
CA SER A 72 22.37 4.76 -8.16
C SER A 72 23.84 4.35 -8.06
N GLU A 73 24.74 5.27 -7.75
CA GLU A 73 26.18 4.99 -7.59
C GLU A 73 26.53 4.31 -6.27
N ILE A 74 25.66 4.43 -5.25
CA ILE A 74 25.91 3.86 -3.93
C ILE A 74 25.41 2.42 -3.93
N GLN A 75 26.34 1.48 -3.73
CA GLN A 75 26.02 0.06 -3.61
C GLN A 75 25.86 -0.34 -2.15
N LEU A 76 24.82 -1.13 -1.88
CA LEU A 76 24.61 -1.79 -0.60
C LEU A 76 24.98 -3.28 -0.70
N PRO A 77 25.36 -3.93 0.41
CA PRO A 77 25.51 -5.38 0.42
C PRO A 77 24.17 -6.05 0.06
N GLY A 78 24.18 -6.91 -0.96
CA GLY A 78 22.97 -7.58 -1.48
C GLY A 78 22.18 -6.80 -2.55
N ASP A 79 22.65 -5.61 -2.96
CA ASP A 79 21.99 -4.76 -3.97
C ASP A 79 21.96 -5.42 -5.36
N VAL A 80 23.02 -6.14 -5.73
CA VAL A 80 23.12 -6.87 -7.01
C VAL A 80 22.12 -8.02 -7.08
N GLU A 81 21.91 -8.73 -5.96
CA GLU A 81 21.00 -9.87 -5.88
C GLU A 81 19.55 -9.47 -5.54
N MET A 82 19.29 -8.17 -5.32
CA MET A 82 18.02 -7.65 -4.82
C MET A 82 17.57 -8.30 -3.49
N LYS A 83 18.54 -8.66 -2.64
CA LYS A 83 18.35 -9.32 -1.34
C LYS A 83 18.84 -8.46 -0.17
N VAL A 84 18.71 -7.13 -0.29
CA VAL A 84 19.12 -6.23 0.79
C VAL A 84 18.22 -6.46 2.02
N PRO A 85 18.78 -6.85 3.18
CA PRO A 85 17.99 -7.12 4.38
C PRO A 85 17.39 -5.82 4.94
N ILE A 86 16.11 -5.88 5.29
CA ILE A 86 15.33 -4.73 5.74
C ILE A 86 15.28 -4.68 7.27
N PHE A 87 15.77 -3.59 7.85
CA PHE A 87 15.79 -3.39 9.31
C PHE A 87 14.90 -2.22 9.79
N ASP A 88 14.05 -1.68 8.93
CA ASP A 88 13.02 -0.72 9.33
C ASP A 88 11.64 -1.37 9.31
N THR A 89 10.74 -0.94 10.19
CA THR A 89 9.33 -1.34 10.14
C THR A 89 8.57 -0.57 9.06
N CYS A 90 7.43 -1.10 8.62
CA CYS A 90 6.56 -0.45 7.64
C CYS A 90 6.10 0.94 8.12
N ASP A 91 5.83 1.12 9.41
CA ASP A 91 5.47 2.42 10.00
C ASP A 91 6.59 3.46 9.87
N ILE A 92 7.84 3.04 10.11
CA ILE A 92 9.02 3.91 9.97
C ILE A 92 9.22 4.31 8.52
N VAL A 93 9.14 3.34 7.59
CA VAL A 93 9.26 3.63 6.15
C VAL A 93 8.17 4.59 5.69
N ARG A 94 6.91 4.38 6.09
CA ARG A 94 5.81 5.32 5.80
C ARG A 94 6.09 6.73 6.33
N THR A 95 6.66 6.85 7.52
CA THR A 95 7.03 8.14 8.11
C THR A 95 8.12 8.83 7.31
N LYS A 96 9.17 8.10 6.90
CA LYS A 96 10.24 8.62 6.03
C LYS A 96 9.71 9.05 4.66
N ILE A 97 8.77 8.31 4.08
CA ILE A 97 8.11 8.66 2.80
C ILE A 97 7.34 9.98 2.95
N ARG A 98 6.53 10.14 4.01
CA ARG A 98 5.80 11.40 4.27
C ARG A 98 6.76 12.59 4.34
N ALA A 99 7.85 12.45 5.09
CA ALA A 99 8.85 13.50 5.26
C ALA A 99 9.53 13.91 3.95
N ILE A 100 9.71 12.99 3.00
CA ILE A 100 10.22 13.32 1.66
C ILE A 100 9.17 14.00 0.79
N LEU A 101 7.93 13.54 0.83
CA LEU A 101 6.85 14.10 0.02
C LEU A 101 6.41 15.49 0.49
N GLU A 102 6.72 15.85 1.73
CA GLU A 102 6.49 17.19 2.29
C GLU A 102 7.53 18.22 1.79
N LYS A 103 8.67 17.77 1.25
CA LYS A 103 9.66 18.68 0.66
C LYS A 103 9.13 19.31 -0.62
N GLU A 104 9.37 20.61 -0.76
CA GLU A 104 8.94 21.36 -1.94
C GLU A 104 9.49 20.76 -3.24
N GLY A 105 8.63 20.68 -4.25
CA GLY A 105 8.98 20.15 -5.57
C GLY A 105 8.98 18.62 -5.70
N VAL A 106 8.91 17.86 -4.60
CA VAL A 106 8.89 16.39 -4.68
C VAL A 106 7.48 15.86 -4.98
N THR A 107 7.30 15.31 -6.17
CA THR A 107 6.06 14.62 -6.53
C THR A 107 6.13 13.13 -6.20
N LYS A 108 4.98 12.48 -5.94
CA LYS A 108 4.89 11.02 -5.78
C LYS A 108 5.50 10.27 -6.96
N ALA A 109 5.32 10.77 -8.18
CA ALA A 109 5.87 10.17 -9.39
C ALA A 109 7.40 10.32 -9.48
N ALA A 110 7.96 11.46 -9.04
CA ALA A 110 9.42 11.62 -8.95
C ALA A 110 10.01 10.69 -7.88
N PHE A 111 9.36 10.59 -6.72
CA PHE A 111 9.79 9.67 -5.67
C PHE A 111 9.77 8.21 -6.13
N LEU A 112 8.70 7.76 -6.80
CA LEU A 112 8.60 6.41 -7.36
C LEU A 112 9.72 6.09 -8.37
N ARG A 113 10.07 7.05 -9.23
CA ARG A 113 11.19 6.90 -10.17
C ARG A 113 12.52 6.80 -9.42
N ALA A 114 12.72 7.63 -8.40
CA ALA A 114 13.94 7.63 -7.59
C ALA A 114 14.13 6.32 -6.81
N ILE A 115 13.09 5.78 -6.17
CA ILE A 115 13.22 4.50 -5.44
C ILE A 115 13.46 3.32 -6.37
N VAL A 116 12.86 3.29 -7.56
CA VAL A 116 13.10 2.23 -8.55
C VAL A 116 14.55 2.27 -9.04
N LYS A 117 15.04 3.48 -9.37
CA LYS A 117 16.41 3.68 -9.83
C LYS A 117 17.46 3.39 -8.75
N ALA A 118 17.09 3.55 -7.48
CA ALA A 118 17.95 3.24 -6.35
C ALA A 118 17.94 1.76 -5.99
N ALA A 119 16.81 1.05 -6.12
CA ALA A 119 16.64 -0.30 -5.62
C ALA A 119 16.91 -1.41 -6.64
N TYR A 120 16.83 -1.09 -7.93
CA TYR A 120 16.97 -2.07 -9.00
C TYR A 120 18.09 -1.66 -9.97
N PRO A 121 18.86 -2.63 -10.50
CA PRO A 121 19.95 -2.34 -11.42
C PRO A 121 19.45 -1.71 -12.72
N ALA A 122 20.32 -0.90 -13.34
CA ALA A 122 20.06 -0.27 -14.62
C ALA A 122 19.84 -1.33 -15.71
N GLY A 123 18.68 -1.29 -16.37
CA GLY A 123 18.27 -2.29 -17.36
C GLY A 123 17.27 -3.33 -16.84
N SER A 124 16.90 -3.29 -15.56
CA SER A 124 15.79 -4.09 -15.06
C SER A 124 14.43 -3.50 -15.47
N ASP A 125 13.47 -4.37 -15.78
CA ASP A 125 12.09 -3.98 -16.13
C ASP A 125 11.21 -3.65 -14.92
N HIS A 126 11.81 -3.53 -13.72
CA HIS A 126 11.08 -3.26 -12.50
C HIS A 126 10.42 -1.88 -12.53
N LYS A 127 9.11 -1.88 -12.35
CA LYS A 127 8.29 -0.66 -12.27
C LYS A 127 7.34 -0.80 -11.10
N ILE A 128 7.22 0.29 -10.33
CA ILE A 128 6.28 0.36 -9.21
C ILE A 128 5.07 1.18 -9.63
N ALA A 129 3.89 0.57 -9.58
CA ALA A 129 2.65 1.24 -9.91
C ALA A 129 2.30 2.31 -8.85
N PRO A 130 1.80 3.50 -9.25
CA PRO A 130 1.43 4.56 -8.30
C PRO A 130 0.40 4.14 -7.24
N ASN A 131 -0.53 3.26 -7.61
CA ASN A 131 -1.54 2.72 -6.68
C ASN A 131 -0.91 1.92 -5.54
N LEU A 132 0.23 1.27 -5.79
CA LEU A 132 0.91 0.47 -4.77
C LEU A 132 1.47 1.35 -3.67
N LEU A 133 2.00 2.53 -4.00
CA LEU A 133 2.41 3.54 -3.02
C LEU A 133 1.23 4.03 -2.21
N THR A 134 0.11 4.37 -2.84
CA THR A 134 -1.10 4.81 -2.13
C THR A 134 -1.61 3.72 -1.18
N ASN A 135 -1.66 2.46 -1.64
CA ASN A 135 -2.07 1.32 -0.82
C ASN A 135 -1.12 1.12 0.36
N PHE A 136 0.20 1.17 0.13
CA PHE A 136 1.19 1.06 1.19
C PHE A 136 1.00 2.16 2.24
N MET A 137 0.82 3.41 1.80
CA MET A 137 0.65 4.58 2.67
C MET A 137 -0.64 4.55 3.51
N ASN A 138 -1.67 3.86 3.03
CA ASN A 138 -2.96 3.72 3.71
C ASN A 138 -2.98 2.60 4.76
N LYS A 139 -2.04 1.66 4.71
CA LYS A 139 -1.89 0.61 5.73
C LYS A 139 -1.40 1.19 7.06
N LYS A 140 -1.63 0.45 8.14
CA LYS A 140 -1.22 0.79 9.52
C LYS A 140 -0.65 -0.44 10.20
N GLY A 141 0.42 -0.28 10.97
CA GLY A 141 1.03 -1.37 11.74
C GLY A 141 2.47 -1.64 11.30
N PRO A 142 3.30 -2.22 12.19
CA PRO A 142 4.74 -2.31 11.99
C PRO A 142 5.13 -3.27 10.85
N ALA A 143 4.31 -4.27 10.56
CA ALA A 143 4.55 -5.23 9.48
C ALA A 143 3.59 -5.08 8.28
N SER A 144 2.59 -4.19 8.38
CA SER A 144 1.55 -4.08 7.36
C SER A 144 2.04 -3.44 6.07
N GLY A 145 2.22 -4.28 5.04
CA GLY A 145 2.77 -3.89 3.75
C GLY A 145 4.20 -4.37 3.51
N ASN A 146 4.73 -5.27 4.34
CA ASN A 146 6.06 -5.85 4.23
C ASN A 146 6.33 -6.53 2.88
N THR A 147 5.31 -7.13 2.25
CA THR A 147 5.43 -7.77 0.93
C THR A 147 5.35 -6.82 -0.25
N SER A 148 5.17 -5.51 -0.01
CA SER A 148 5.07 -4.53 -1.08
C SER A 148 6.44 -4.23 -1.68
N SER A 149 6.54 -4.19 -3.02
CA SER A 149 7.76 -3.71 -3.69
C SER A 149 8.11 -2.26 -3.33
N VAL A 150 7.12 -1.45 -2.95
CA VAL A 150 7.35 -0.09 -2.43
C VAL A 150 8.16 -0.12 -1.15
N PHE A 151 7.89 -1.09 -0.26
CA PHE A 151 8.56 -1.18 1.04
C PHE A 151 10.05 -1.47 0.86
N TYR A 152 10.38 -2.51 0.09
CA TYR A 152 11.76 -2.85 -0.27
C TYR A 152 12.47 -1.68 -0.96
N ALA A 153 11.89 -1.15 -2.05
CA ALA A 153 12.55 -0.12 -2.84
C ALA A 153 12.74 1.19 -2.06
N ALA A 154 11.75 1.60 -1.25
CA ALA A 154 11.86 2.77 -0.41
C ALA A 154 12.93 2.57 0.69
N TYR A 155 12.99 1.40 1.32
CA TYR A 155 14.02 1.11 2.31
C TYR A 155 15.43 1.21 1.71
N VAL A 156 15.68 0.58 0.57
CA VAL A 156 16.96 0.67 -0.14
C VAL A 156 17.32 2.12 -0.46
N PHE A 157 16.35 2.90 -0.95
CA PHE A 157 16.56 4.33 -1.19
C PHE A 157 16.97 5.10 0.08
N PHE A 158 16.28 4.92 1.20
CA PHE A 158 16.61 5.60 2.45
C PHE A 158 17.94 5.13 3.03
N GLU A 159 18.30 3.88 2.83
CA GLU A 159 19.56 3.34 3.30
C GLU A 159 20.74 3.89 2.48
N LYS A 160 20.61 3.96 1.15
CA LYS A 160 21.58 4.65 0.29
C LYS A 160 21.69 6.13 0.64
N LEU A 161 20.56 6.78 0.95
CA LEU A 161 20.55 8.17 1.40
C LEU A 161 21.30 8.36 2.73
N ARG A 162 21.15 7.41 3.66
CA ARG A 162 21.89 7.41 4.94
C ARG A 162 23.39 7.26 4.74
N VAL A 163 23.81 6.32 3.88
CA VAL A 163 25.22 6.08 3.55
C VAL A 163 25.83 7.31 2.91
N ARG A 164 25.13 7.93 1.94
CA ARG A 164 25.56 9.18 1.30
C ARG A 164 25.76 10.31 2.31
N ASP A 165 24.80 10.48 3.22
CA ASP A 165 24.81 11.55 4.21
C ASP A 165 25.78 11.25 5.39
N GLY A 166 26.43 10.08 5.42
CA GLY A 166 27.32 9.66 6.50
C GLY A 166 26.62 9.50 7.86
N LYS A 167 25.30 9.31 7.88
CA LYS A 167 24.52 9.27 9.13
C LYS A 167 24.71 7.94 9.85
N PRO A 168 24.87 7.94 11.19
CA PRO A 168 24.96 6.71 11.96
C PRO A 168 23.64 5.92 11.88
N LYS A 169 23.71 4.63 12.25
CA LYS A 169 22.50 3.82 12.45
C LYS A 169 21.67 4.40 13.60
N THR A 170 20.36 4.31 13.50
CA THR A 170 19.46 4.71 14.59
C THR A 170 19.34 3.59 15.60
N LYS A 171 19.07 3.91 16.88
CA LYS A 171 18.81 2.90 17.93
C LYS A 171 17.74 1.88 17.52
N LYS A 172 16.72 2.33 16.79
CA LYS A 172 15.64 1.47 16.29
C LYS A 172 16.14 0.42 15.30
N ARG A 173 17.15 0.76 14.51
CA ARG A 173 17.79 -0.19 13.60
C ARG A 173 18.60 -1.23 14.36
N GLU A 174 19.33 -0.84 15.39
CA GLU A 174 20.08 -1.78 16.23
C GLU A 174 19.13 -2.77 16.94
N GLU A 175 18.01 -2.27 17.48
CA GLU A 175 16.95 -3.13 18.04
C GLU A 175 16.35 -4.08 16.99
N MET A 176 16.10 -3.60 15.78
CA MET A 176 15.59 -4.41 14.67
C MET A 176 16.62 -5.44 14.19
N GLU A 177 17.91 -5.12 14.17
CA GLU A 177 18.98 -6.08 13.84
C GLU A 177 19.06 -7.21 14.89
N ASN A 178 18.79 -6.90 16.17
CA ASN A 178 18.73 -7.91 17.24
C ASN A 178 17.49 -8.81 17.14
N GLU A 179 16.34 -8.24 16.79
CA GLU A 179 15.09 -9.00 16.67
C GLU A 179 15.02 -9.78 15.33
N TRP A 180 15.42 -9.15 14.23
CA TRP A 180 15.39 -9.69 12.88
C TRP A 180 16.81 -9.74 12.32
N PRO A 181 17.64 -10.75 12.68
CA PRO A 181 19.04 -10.81 12.25
C PRO A 181 19.20 -10.90 10.72
N ASN A 182 18.21 -11.51 10.04
CA ASN A 182 18.18 -11.62 8.58
C ASN A 182 17.33 -10.53 7.90
N GLY A 183 16.87 -9.53 8.67
CA GLY A 183 15.89 -8.54 8.22
C GLY A 183 14.44 -9.02 8.30
N MET A 184 13.52 -8.09 8.12
CA MET A 184 12.08 -8.35 8.07
C MET A 184 11.75 -9.15 6.80
N ASP A 185 10.90 -10.17 6.95
CA ASP A 185 10.40 -10.97 5.82
C ASP A 185 9.63 -10.08 4.83
N THR A 186 9.96 -10.19 3.54
CA THR A 186 9.29 -9.49 2.44
C THR A 186 8.50 -10.43 1.52
N GLU A 187 8.57 -11.74 1.73
CA GLU A 187 7.90 -12.75 0.93
C GLU A 187 6.56 -13.15 1.57
N GLN A 188 6.57 -13.42 2.88
CA GLN A 188 5.35 -13.82 3.59
C GLN A 188 4.68 -12.63 4.27
N GLN A 189 3.35 -12.56 4.18
CA GLN A 189 2.60 -11.50 4.84
C GLN A 189 2.59 -11.72 6.37
N LEU A 190 3.22 -10.81 7.11
CA LEU A 190 3.37 -10.90 8.57
C LEU A 190 2.12 -10.45 9.35
N ASP A 191 1.26 -9.62 8.74
CA ASP A 191 0.00 -9.14 9.33
C ASP A 191 -1.23 -9.97 8.91
N GLY A 192 -1.01 -11.24 8.56
CA GLY A 192 -2.04 -12.17 8.12
C GLY A 192 -2.84 -12.81 9.26
N TRP A 193 -3.72 -13.75 8.89
CA TRP A 193 -4.41 -14.59 9.85
C TRP A 193 -3.42 -15.54 10.54
N VAL A 194 -3.58 -15.70 11.85
CA VAL A 194 -2.72 -16.53 12.68
C VAL A 194 -3.59 -17.54 13.43
N THR A 195 -3.16 -18.80 13.46
CA THR A 195 -3.77 -19.84 14.30
C THR A 195 -3.12 -19.83 15.69
N CYS A 196 -3.92 -19.79 16.74
CA CYS A 196 -3.49 -19.82 18.14
C CYS A 196 -4.25 -20.89 18.93
N LEU A 197 -3.67 -21.36 20.04
CA LEU A 197 -4.34 -22.30 20.93
C LEU A 197 -5.48 -21.62 21.71
N ALA A 198 -6.41 -22.42 22.23
CA ALA A 198 -7.50 -21.92 23.05
C ALA A 198 -6.94 -21.27 24.33
N GLY A 199 -7.11 -19.95 24.47
CA GLY A 199 -6.60 -19.15 25.60
C GLY A 199 -5.49 -18.18 25.21
N GLU A 200 -4.77 -18.44 24.12
CA GLU A 200 -3.74 -17.55 23.60
C GLU A 200 -4.35 -16.39 22.82
N ARG A 201 -3.71 -15.22 22.91
CA ARG A 201 -4.09 -14.04 22.14
C ARG A 201 -2.92 -13.54 21.29
N PRO A 202 -3.01 -13.67 19.95
CA PRO A 202 -1.98 -13.15 19.07
C PRO A 202 -2.01 -11.61 19.08
N HIS A 203 -0.84 -11.00 19.15
CA HIS A 203 -0.64 -9.58 18.88
C HIS A 203 0.66 -9.37 18.11
N ILE A 204 0.72 -8.31 17.31
CA ILE A 204 1.94 -7.92 16.60
C ILE A 204 2.69 -6.92 17.48
N ASP A 205 3.94 -7.22 17.81
CA ASP A 205 4.79 -6.33 18.58
C ASP A 205 5.29 -5.13 17.76
N LYS A 206 5.98 -4.20 18.43
CA LYS A 206 6.53 -2.98 17.79
C LYS A 206 7.56 -3.26 16.68
N TYR A 207 8.09 -4.48 16.58
CA TYR A 207 9.07 -4.91 15.59
C TYR A 207 8.43 -5.70 14.44
N GLY A 208 7.10 -5.88 14.46
CA GLY A 208 6.37 -6.62 13.44
C GLY A 208 6.36 -8.13 13.64
N LYS A 209 6.73 -8.64 14.83
CA LYS A 209 6.62 -10.06 15.14
C LYS A 209 5.30 -10.38 15.80
N THR A 210 4.71 -11.50 15.38
CA THR A 210 3.56 -12.08 16.07
C THR A 210 4.01 -12.72 17.38
N ARG A 211 3.43 -12.26 18.49
CA ARG A 211 3.63 -12.77 19.84
C ARG A 211 2.29 -13.23 20.38
N PHE A 212 2.31 -14.25 21.23
CA PHE A 212 1.14 -14.80 21.90
C PHE A 212 1.28 -14.53 23.40
N TYR A 213 0.17 -14.25 24.06
CA TYR A 213 0.06 -14.12 25.52
C TYR A 213 -1.15 -14.89 26.04
#